data_AF-A0A7G9FJK4-F1
#
_entry.id   AF-A0A7G9FJK4-F1
#
_cell.length_a   1.000
_cell.length_b   1.000
_cell.length_c   1.000
_cell.angle_alpha   90.00
_cell.angle_beta   90.00
_cell.angle_gamma   90.00
#
_symmetry.space_group_name_H-M   'P 1'
#
loop_
_entity.id
_entity.type
_entity.pdbx_description
1 polymer ?
#
loop_
_entity_poly.entity_id
_entity_poly.type
_entity_poly.pdbx_seq_one_letter_code
_entity_poly.pdbx_strand_id
1 'polypeptide(L)'
;MVFTLILEKPIQNVLAFPTAMGLSDHAVSRFLNANPVLLALVAGLFPGLFEETGRLVAFNTVLKKRKNRETSISYGIGHGGFEVILILGITYIQYIAYAVMINTGTFGTLVEQVAVQAPEQAATAKALADTIAAFSFSDIGIAFVERVFAVLFHIGASILVFYACKDKKHFWLYPLAIILHTGMDFIGGLYIFNVISLSPWMLEGIVSVFGLAVFFGSYLLFYKKDVGVLTKED
;
A
#
# COMPACT_ATOMS: atom_id res chain seq x y z
N MET A 1 5.26 5.78 3.96
CA MET A 1 6.32 5.94 2.95
C MET A 1 7.78 5.73 3.40
N VAL A 2 8.50 6.66 4.06
CA VAL A 2 9.96 6.45 4.35
C VAL A 2 10.17 5.25 5.29
N PHE A 3 9.35 5.14 6.33
CA PHE A 3 9.33 3.99 7.22
C PHE A 3 8.98 2.69 6.47
N THR A 4 8.09 2.79 5.48
CA THR A 4 7.68 1.69 4.61
C THR A 4 8.88 1.16 3.79
N LEU A 5 9.55 2.05 3.05
CA LEU A 5 10.63 1.67 2.14
C LEU A 5 11.91 1.20 2.86
N ILE A 6 12.23 1.79 4.02
CA ILE A 6 13.50 1.56 4.71
C ILE A 6 13.39 0.49 5.81
N LEU A 7 12.23 0.37 6.47
CA LEU A 7 12.06 -0.54 7.60
C LEU A 7 11.10 -1.67 7.27
N GLU A 8 9.86 -1.34 6.88
CA GLU A 8 8.82 -2.34 6.65
C GLU A 8 9.20 -3.34 5.55
N LYS A 9 9.41 -2.88 4.31
CA LYS A 9 9.67 -3.79 3.18
C LYS A 9 10.89 -4.68 3.41
N PRO A 10 12.05 -4.16 3.88
CA PRO A 10 13.20 -5.01 4.16
C PRO A 10 12.92 -6.03 5.27
N ILE A 11 12.29 -5.62 6.39
CA ILE A 11 12.03 -6.54 7.50
C ILE A 11 11.01 -7.61 7.09
N GLN A 12 9.93 -7.21 6.41
CA GLN A 12 8.91 -8.15 5.94
C GLN A 12 9.49 -9.14 4.92
N ASN A 13 10.33 -8.68 3.99
CA ASN A 13 10.98 -9.56 3.02
C ASN A 13 11.98 -10.51 3.68
N VAL A 14 12.79 -10.05 4.64
CA VAL A 14 13.65 -10.97 5.42
C VAL A 14 12.80 -12.02 6.14
N LEU A 15 11.67 -11.63 6.73
CA LEU A 15 10.82 -12.52 7.52
C LEU A 15 10.04 -13.54 6.70
N ALA A 16 9.42 -13.09 5.60
CA ALA A 16 8.45 -13.86 4.82
C ALA A 16 9.04 -14.40 3.50
N PHE A 17 9.96 -13.66 2.87
CA PHE A 17 10.51 -13.97 1.54
C PHE A 17 12.05 -13.82 1.49
N PRO A 18 12.83 -14.43 2.42
CA PRO A 18 14.28 -14.22 2.52
C PRO A 18 15.03 -14.61 1.23
N THR A 19 14.54 -15.63 0.53
CA THR A 19 15.12 -16.10 -0.73
C THR A 19 15.03 -15.06 -1.84
N ALA A 20 14.00 -14.21 -1.84
CA ALA A 20 13.89 -13.08 -2.77
C ALA A 20 14.97 -11.99 -2.52
N MET A 21 15.62 -12.03 -1.36
CA MET A 21 16.76 -11.17 -1.01
C MET A 21 18.11 -11.89 -1.13
N GLY A 22 18.15 -13.12 -1.66
CA GLY A 22 19.36 -13.94 -1.72
C GLY A 22 19.79 -14.53 -0.38
N LEU A 23 18.91 -14.53 0.63
CA LEU A 23 19.15 -15.12 1.94
C LEU A 23 18.61 -16.56 1.99
N SER A 24 19.22 -17.40 2.83
CA SER A 24 18.69 -18.74 3.11
C SER A 24 17.33 -18.65 3.80
N ASP A 25 16.46 -19.62 3.53
CA ASP A 25 15.21 -19.75 4.25
C ASP A 25 15.44 -20.08 5.73
N HIS A 26 14.46 -19.75 6.57
CA HIS A 26 14.49 -20.04 8.00
C HIS A 26 13.12 -20.53 8.48
N ALA A 27 13.08 -21.11 9.69
CA ALA A 27 11.89 -21.75 10.25
C ALA A 27 10.64 -20.84 10.20
N VAL A 28 10.79 -19.55 10.53
CA VAL A 28 9.69 -18.58 10.46
C VAL A 28 9.18 -18.38 9.03
N SER A 29 10.07 -18.16 8.04
CA SER A 29 9.65 -18.01 6.64
C SER A 29 8.93 -19.25 6.14
N ARG A 30 9.42 -20.46 6.45
CA ARG A 30 8.75 -21.71 6.08
C ARG A 30 7.38 -21.84 6.74
N PHE A 31 7.27 -21.49 8.02
CA PHE A 31 6.00 -21.51 8.74
C PHE A 31 4.98 -20.52 8.15
N LEU A 32 5.40 -19.31 7.81
CA LEU A 32 4.52 -18.32 7.17
C LEU A 32 4.08 -18.77 5.78
N ASN A 33 5.00 -19.22 4.93
CA ASN A 33 4.67 -19.71 3.58
C ASN A 33 3.78 -20.97 3.62
N ALA A 34 3.87 -21.79 4.67
CA ALA A 34 2.97 -22.93 4.89
C ALA A 34 1.58 -22.52 5.41
N ASN A 35 1.38 -21.28 5.87
CA ASN A 35 0.12 -20.77 6.41
C ASN A 35 -0.31 -19.49 5.69
N PRO A 36 -0.88 -19.57 4.47
CA PRO A 36 -1.18 -18.40 3.63
C PRO A 36 -2.10 -17.35 4.28
N VAL A 37 -3.04 -17.76 5.13
CA VAL A 37 -3.89 -16.81 5.91
C VAL A 37 -3.03 -15.99 6.88
N LEU A 38 -2.11 -16.65 7.59
CA LEU A 38 -1.21 -15.96 8.51
C LEU A 38 -0.22 -15.07 7.74
N LEU A 39 0.26 -15.53 6.59
CA LEU A 39 1.11 -14.74 5.71
C LEU A 39 0.39 -13.48 5.21
N ALA A 40 -0.89 -13.60 4.81
CA ALA A 40 -1.73 -12.45 4.47
C ALA A 40 -1.85 -11.48 5.65
N LEU A 41 -2.07 -11.99 6.88
CA LEU A 41 -2.18 -11.15 8.06
C LEU A 41 -0.87 -10.42 8.35
N VAL A 42 0.27 -11.10 8.25
CA VAL A 42 1.60 -10.47 8.39
C VAL A 42 1.80 -9.42 7.31
N ALA A 43 1.43 -9.72 6.06
CA ALA A 43 1.56 -8.81 4.94
C ALA A 43 0.71 -7.55 5.07
N GLY A 44 -0.41 -7.58 5.80
CA GLY A 44 -1.19 -6.39 6.14
C GLY A 44 -0.76 -5.70 7.43
N LEU A 45 -0.33 -6.46 8.44
CA LEU A 45 0.03 -5.91 9.75
C LEU A 45 1.28 -5.03 9.68
N PHE A 46 2.25 -5.43 8.88
CA PHE A 46 3.50 -4.71 8.70
C PHE A 46 3.29 -3.31 8.12
N PRO A 47 2.69 -3.13 6.92
CA PRO A 47 2.35 -1.81 6.43
C PRO A 47 1.46 -1.07 7.42
N GLY A 48 0.39 -1.70 7.92
CA GLY A 48 -0.50 -1.07 8.90
C GLY A 48 0.22 -0.53 10.14
N LEU A 49 1.24 -1.22 10.66
CA LEU A 49 2.02 -0.74 11.79
C LEU A 49 2.99 0.38 11.38
N PHE A 50 3.83 0.15 10.37
CA PHE A 50 4.92 1.07 10.02
C PHE A 50 4.43 2.36 9.35
N GLU A 51 3.41 2.27 8.50
CA GLU A 51 2.79 3.41 7.83
C GLU A 51 2.16 4.37 8.84
N GLU A 52 1.31 3.83 9.71
CA GLU A 52 0.59 4.59 10.73
C GLU A 52 1.54 5.13 11.80
N THR A 53 2.56 4.36 12.19
CA THR A 53 3.62 4.83 13.11
C THR A 53 4.39 5.97 12.46
N GLY A 54 4.79 5.83 11.19
CA GLY A 54 5.49 6.88 10.46
C GLY A 54 4.66 8.17 10.37
N ARG A 55 3.34 8.03 10.20
CA ARG A 55 2.39 9.15 10.23
C ARG A 55 2.30 9.81 11.60
N LEU A 56 2.19 9.02 12.67
CA LEU A 56 2.19 9.53 14.04
C LEU A 56 3.50 10.26 14.38
N VAL A 57 4.64 9.71 13.97
CA VAL A 57 5.96 10.34 14.12
C VAL A 57 6.00 11.65 13.36
N ALA A 58 5.53 11.70 12.11
CA ALA A 58 5.50 12.92 11.31
C ALA A 58 4.68 14.04 11.98
N PHE A 59 3.50 13.72 12.52
CA PHE A 59 2.66 14.68 13.25
C PHE A 59 3.28 15.15 14.57
N ASN A 60 3.99 14.27 15.29
CA ASN A 60 4.64 14.63 16.54
C ASN A 60 5.98 15.36 16.39
N THR A 61 6.62 15.27 15.22
CA THR A 61 7.97 15.81 14.97
C THR A 61 7.93 16.94 13.94
N VAL A 62 7.98 16.60 12.65
CA VAL A 62 8.10 17.54 11.52
C VAL A 62 6.90 18.49 11.45
N LEU A 63 5.70 17.99 11.72
CA LEU A 63 4.45 18.75 11.68
C LEU A 63 3.95 19.17 13.06
N LYS A 64 4.78 19.07 14.12
CA LYS A 64 4.39 19.39 15.50
C LYS A 64 3.75 20.77 15.65
N LYS A 65 4.22 21.76 14.87
CA LYS A 65 3.75 23.16 14.87
C LYS A 65 2.48 23.39 14.04
N ARG A 66 2.08 22.44 13.19
CA ARG A 66 0.88 22.52 12.34
C ARG A 66 -0.30 21.90 13.07
N LYS A 67 -1.12 22.75 13.71
CA LYS A 67 -2.27 22.33 14.54
C LYS A 67 -3.61 22.43 13.82
N ASN A 68 -3.62 23.03 12.65
CA ASN A 68 -4.80 23.18 11.81
C ASN A 68 -5.18 21.82 11.20
N ARG A 69 -6.48 21.51 11.19
CA ARG A 69 -6.99 20.20 10.75
C ARG A 69 -6.69 19.91 9.29
N GLU A 70 -6.54 20.93 8.44
CA GLU A 70 -6.26 20.79 7.00
C GLU A 70 -4.92 20.05 6.79
N THR A 71 -4.03 20.08 7.79
CA THR A 71 -2.80 19.26 7.84
C THR A 71 -3.08 17.77 7.73
N SER A 72 -4.19 17.28 8.32
CA SER A 72 -4.57 15.87 8.22
C SER A 72 -4.91 15.47 6.78
N ILE A 73 -5.67 16.31 6.06
CA ILE A 73 -6.04 16.06 4.67
C ILE A 73 -4.82 16.17 3.76
N SER A 74 -4.06 17.26 3.88
CA SER A 74 -2.90 17.50 3.02
C SER A 74 -1.79 16.46 3.23
N TYR A 75 -1.57 16.00 4.47
CA TYR A 75 -0.66 14.89 4.73
C TYR A 75 -1.16 13.60 4.08
N GLY A 76 -2.45 13.28 4.18
CA GLY A 76 -3.02 12.08 3.57
C GLY A 76 -2.89 12.07 2.04
N ILE A 77 -3.19 13.20 1.40
CA ILE A 77 -3.00 13.40 -0.05
C ILE A 77 -1.52 13.24 -0.42
N GLY A 78 -0.62 13.89 0.33
CA GLY A 78 0.81 13.81 0.06
C GLY A 78 1.36 12.39 0.24
N HIS A 79 0.90 11.67 1.26
CA HIS A 79 1.33 10.30 1.53
C HIS A 79 0.84 9.33 0.46
N GLY A 80 -0.49 9.22 0.30
CA GLY A 80 -1.08 8.28 -0.66
C GLY A 80 -0.74 8.65 -2.11
N GLY A 81 -0.73 9.94 -2.44
CA GLY A 81 -0.36 10.40 -3.78
C GLY A 81 1.10 10.07 -4.13
N PHE A 82 2.03 10.26 -3.18
CA PHE A 82 3.43 9.89 -3.40
C PHE A 82 3.56 8.37 -3.58
N GLU A 83 2.82 7.58 -2.81
CA GLU A 83 2.82 6.12 -2.92
C GLU A 83 2.35 5.63 -4.30
N VAL A 84 1.26 6.19 -4.81
CA VAL A 84 0.78 5.89 -6.17
C VAL A 84 1.84 6.22 -7.22
N ILE A 85 2.51 7.37 -7.09
CA ILE A 85 3.56 7.79 -8.04
C ILE A 85 4.77 6.85 -7.97
N LEU A 86 5.27 6.52 -6.78
CA LEU A 86 6.45 5.64 -6.67
C LEU A 86 6.15 4.20 -7.06
N ILE A 87 5.01 3.65 -6.62
CA ILE A 87 4.71 2.23 -6.87
C ILE A 87 4.27 2.06 -8.32
N LEU A 88 3.16 2.68 -8.73
CA LEU A 88 2.64 2.48 -10.08
C LEU A 88 3.39 3.26 -11.15
N GLY A 89 3.81 4.49 -10.85
CA GLY A 89 4.52 5.30 -11.84
C GLY A 89 5.80 4.63 -12.31
N ILE A 90 6.58 4.05 -11.38
CA ILE A 90 7.80 3.31 -11.74
C ILE A 90 7.45 2.02 -12.51
N THR A 91 6.45 1.26 -12.06
CA THR A 91 6.02 0.03 -12.75
C THR A 91 5.57 0.30 -14.19
N TYR A 92 4.78 1.35 -14.44
CA TYR A 92 4.32 1.64 -15.79
C TYR A 92 5.39 2.23 -16.69
N ILE A 93 6.33 3.02 -16.15
CA ILE A 93 7.53 3.42 -16.91
C ILE A 93 8.30 2.18 -17.35
N GLN A 94 8.46 1.21 -16.46
CA GLN A 94 9.12 -0.06 -16.75
C GLN A 94 8.36 -0.87 -17.82
N TYR A 95 7.02 -0.93 -17.75
CA TYR A 95 6.21 -1.62 -18.77
C TYR A 95 6.30 -0.94 -20.14
N ILE A 96 6.36 0.39 -20.20
CA ILE A 96 6.58 1.12 -21.45
C ILE A 96 7.97 0.77 -22.01
N ALA A 97 9.02 0.77 -21.18
CA ALA A 97 10.35 0.39 -21.62
C ALA A 97 10.38 -1.04 -22.19
N TYR A 98 9.73 -1.98 -21.51
CA TYR A 98 9.61 -3.36 -21.97
C TYR A 98 8.79 -3.49 -23.26
N ALA A 99 7.68 -2.74 -23.39
CA ALA A 99 6.91 -2.70 -24.64
C ALA A 99 7.76 -2.19 -25.82
N VAL A 100 8.60 -1.17 -25.60
CA VAL A 100 9.56 -0.71 -26.63
C VAL A 100 10.54 -1.83 -26.98
N MET A 101 11.13 -2.50 -25.99
CA MET A 101 12.07 -3.61 -26.22
C MET A 101 11.45 -4.79 -26.97
N ILE A 102 10.19 -5.11 -26.70
CA ILE A 102 9.43 -6.15 -27.42
C ILE A 102 9.28 -5.72 -28.88
N ASN A 103 8.86 -4.47 -29.13
CA ASN A 103 8.68 -3.94 -30.49
C ASN A 103 10.00 -3.82 -31.27
N THR A 104 11.13 -3.60 -30.59
CA THR A 104 12.46 -3.53 -31.22
C THR A 104 13.17 -4.89 -31.30
N GLY A 105 12.55 -5.98 -30.83
CA GLY A 105 13.15 -7.32 -30.81
C GLY A 105 14.32 -7.49 -29.84
N THR A 106 14.52 -6.55 -28.90
CA THR A 106 15.62 -6.56 -27.93
C THR A 106 15.21 -7.12 -26.57
N PHE A 107 13.94 -7.45 -26.35
CA PHE A 107 13.48 -8.02 -25.08
C PHE A 107 14.17 -9.35 -24.72
N GLY A 108 14.55 -10.15 -25.72
CA GLY A 108 15.28 -11.40 -25.52
C GLY A 108 16.61 -11.24 -24.79
N THR A 109 17.34 -10.14 -25.01
CA THR A 109 18.62 -9.90 -24.33
C THR A 109 18.44 -9.65 -22.84
N LEU A 110 17.32 -9.04 -22.44
CA LEU A 110 16.97 -8.85 -21.03
C LEU A 110 16.61 -10.19 -20.38
N VAL A 111 15.87 -11.05 -21.07
CA VAL A 111 15.54 -12.40 -20.56
C VAL A 111 16.82 -13.23 -20.36
N GLU A 112 17.76 -13.17 -21.31
CA GLU A 112 19.06 -13.82 -21.18
C GLU A 112 19.85 -13.29 -19.99
N GLN A 113 19.89 -11.97 -19.79
CA GLN A 113 20.57 -11.37 -18.64
C GLN A 113 19.95 -11.80 -17.30
N VAL A 114 18.62 -11.84 -17.20
CA VAL A 114 17.93 -12.34 -16.00
C VAL A 114 18.24 -13.81 -15.78
N ALA A 115 18.26 -14.64 -16.84
CA ALA A 115 18.59 -16.06 -16.72
C ALA A 115 20.02 -16.31 -16.20
N VAL A 116 20.96 -15.41 -16.48
CA VAL A 116 22.34 -15.48 -15.97
C VAL A 116 22.42 -15.02 -14.51
N GLN A 117 21.72 -13.94 -14.14
CA GLN A 117 21.85 -13.31 -12.82
C GLN A 117 20.92 -13.92 -11.75
N ALA A 118 19.72 -14.30 -12.14
CA ALA A 118 18.65 -14.83 -11.29
C ALA A 118 17.90 -15.94 -12.05
N PRO A 119 18.50 -17.14 -12.19
CA PRO A 119 17.93 -18.24 -12.97
C PRO A 119 16.50 -18.59 -12.58
N GLU A 120 16.16 -18.47 -11.29
CA GLU A 120 14.82 -18.71 -10.74
C GLU A 120 13.77 -17.69 -11.24
N GLN A 121 14.18 -16.52 -11.71
CA GLN A 121 13.30 -15.48 -12.24
C GLN A 121 13.18 -15.50 -13.77
N ALA A 122 13.95 -16.35 -14.47
CA ALA A 122 13.99 -16.40 -15.92
C ALA A 122 12.61 -16.74 -16.54
N ALA A 123 11.88 -17.66 -15.91
CA ALA A 123 10.53 -18.03 -16.34
C ALA A 123 9.55 -16.84 -16.21
N THR A 124 9.63 -16.11 -15.10
CA THR A 124 8.83 -14.90 -14.86
C THR A 124 9.17 -13.79 -15.86
N ALA A 125 10.46 -13.58 -16.16
CA ALA A 125 10.90 -12.59 -17.14
C ALA A 125 10.40 -12.91 -18.55
N LYS A 126 10.35 -14.20 -18.93
CA LYS A 126 9.77 -14.63 -20.21
C LYS A 126 8.26 -14.40 -20.26
N ALA A 127 7.54 -14.79 -19.21
CA ALA A 127 6.08 -14.61 -19.13
C ALA A 127 5.66 -13.13 -19.14
N LEU A 128 6.56 -12.22 -18.74
CA LEU A 128 6.28 -10.79 -18.75
C LEU A 128 5.99 -10.24 -20.15
N ALA A 129 6.60 -10.80 -21.21
CA ALA A 129 6.29 -10.40 -22.58
C ALA A 129 4.82 -10.65 -22.93
N ASP A 130 4.30 -11.81 -22.54
CA ASP A 130 2.89 -12.18 -22.76
C ASP A 130 1.96 -11.27 -21.95
N THR A 131 2.32 -10.97 -20.69
CA THR A 131 1.57 -10.03 -19.85
C THR A 131 1.50 -8.63 -20.47
N ILE A 132 2.61 -8.11 -20.99
CA ILE A 132 2.66 -6.78 -21.61
C ILE A 132 1.89 -6.77 -22.94
N ALA A 133 2.00 -7.83 -23.73
CA ALA A 133 1.25 -7.95 -24.99
C ALA A 133 -0.26 -8.06 -24.77
N ALA A 134 -0.69 -8.70 -23.67
CA ALA A 134 -2.10 -8.80 -23.28
C ALA A 134 -2.62 -7.56 -22.54
N PHE A 135 -1.74 -6.63 -22.16
CA PHE A 135 -2.08 -5.46 -21.35
C PHE A 135 -3.02 -4.53 -22.12
N SER A 136 -4.13 -4.19 -21.48
CA SER A 136 -5.26 -3.49 -22.10
C SER A 136 -5.54 -2.14 -21.42
N PHE A 137 -6.33 -1.30 -22.09
CA PHE A 137 -6.80 -0.05 -21.48
C PHE A 137 -7.65 -0.29 -20.22
N SER A 138 -8.36 -1.41 -20.15
CA SER A 138 -9.11 -1.79 -18.94
C SER A 138 -8.21 -2.02 -17.73
N ASP A 139 -7.01 -2.57 -17.92
CA ASP A 139 -6.08 -2.83 -16.81
C ASP A 139 -5.58 -1.51 -16.18
N ILE A 140 -5.39 -0.48 -17.01
CA ILE A 140 -5.08 0.88 -16.55
C ILE A 140 -6.27 1.47 -15.78
N GLY A 141 -7.49 1.31 -16.30
CA GLY A 141 -8.69 1.82 -15.67
C GLY A 141 -8.92 1.24 -14.27
N ILE A 142 -8.77 -0.07 -14.13
CA ILE A 142 -8.91 -0.79 -12.85
C ILE A 142 -7.86 -0.30 -11.86
N ALA A 143 -6.59 -0.28 -12.26
CA ALA A 143 -5.50 0.17 -11.39
C ALA A 143 -5.66 1.64 -11.00
N PHE A 144 -6.19 2.51 -11.87
CA PHE A 144 -6.45 3.91 -11.49
C PHE A 144 -7.55 4.02 -10.43
N VAL A 145 -8.63 3.25 -10.59
CA VAL A 145 -9.77 3.23 -9.65
C VAL A 145 -9.31 2.78 -8.26
N GLU A 146 -8.59 1.66 -8.17
CA GLU A 146 -7.97 1.16 -6.93
C GLU A 146 -7.28 2.29 -6.16
N ARG A 147 -6.48 3.08 -6.88
CA ARG A 147 -5.55 4.04 -6.28
C ARG A 147 -6.25 5.29 -5.80
N VAL A 148 -7.29 5.74 -6.49
CA VAL A 148 -8.14 6.83 -5.98
C VAL A 148 -8.70 6.44 -4.61
N PHE A 149 -9.17 5.20 -4.46
CA PHE A 149 -9.73 4.74 -3.19
C PHE A 149 -8.68 4.43 -2.13
N ALA A 150 -7.50 3.93 -2.50
CA ALA A 150 -6.36 3.81 -1.60
C ALA A 150 -5.92 5.19 -1.07
N VAL A 151 -5.86 6.21 -1.94
CA VAL A 151 -5.59 7.60 -1.51
C VAL A 151 -6.67 8.11 -0.55
N LEU A 152 -7.95 7.83 -0.82
CA LEU A 152 -9.03 8.17 0.11
C LEU A 152 -8.85 7.47 1.47
N PHE A 153 -8.47 6.20 1.47
CA PHE A 153 -8.11 5.49 2.69
C PHE A 153 -6.99 6.21 3.45
N HIS A 154 -5.88 6.56 2.79
CA HIS A 154 -4.77 7.27 3.45
C HIS A 154 -5.18 8.65 3.97
N ILE A 155 -6.08 9.36 3.29
CA ILE A 155 -6.66 10.60 3.80
C ILE A 155 -7.45 10.32 5.08
N GLY A 156 -8.30 9.29 5.08
CA GLY A 156 -9.07 8.91 6.26
C GLY A 156 -8.20 8.48 7.45
N ALA A 157 -7.23 7.60 7.22
CA ALA A 157 -6.25 7.20 8.23
C ALA A 157 -5.47 8.41 8.77
N SER A 158 -5.13 9.35 7.89
CA SER A 158 -4.45 10.59 8.27
C SER A 158 -5.27 11.49 9.18
N ILE A 159 -6.58 11.59 8.96
CA ILE A 159 -7.51 12.23 9.90
C ILE A 159 -7.45 11.53 11.26
N LEU A 160 -7.61 10.20 11.31
CA LEU A 160 -7.62 9.44 12.56
C LEU A 160 -6.34 9.65 13.39
N VAL A 161 -5.17 9.48 12.75
CA VAL A 161 -3.86 9.63 13.44
C VAL A 161 -3.59 11.08 13.84
N PHE A 162 -4.04 12.06 13.04
CA PHE A 162 -3.90 13.47 13.41
C PHE A 162 -4.68 13.80 14.69
N TYR A 163 -5.93 13.34 14.81
CA TYR A 163 -6.72 13.53 16.02
C TYR A 163 -6.17 12.74 17.21
N ALA A 164 -5.64 11.52 16.99
CA ALA A 164 -4.92 10.75 18.00
C ALA A 164 -3.71 11.51 18.57
N CYS A 165 -3.01 12.26 17.73
CA CYS A 165 -1.84 13.05 18.08
C CYS A 165 -2.22 14.36 18.81
N LYS A 166 -3.33 15.01 18.41
CA LYS A 166 -3.74 16.31 18.94
C LYS A 166 -4.31 16.21 20.36
N ASP A 167 -5.02 15.14 20.67
CA ASP A 167 -5.69 14.95 21.96
C ASP A 167 -5.47 13.53 22.50
N LYS A 168 -4.89 13.44 23.70
CA LYS A 168 -4.66 12.16 24.40
C LYS A 168 -5.94 11.35 24.62
N LYS A 169 -7.10 12.00 24.78
CA LYS A 169 -8.39 11.31 24.90
C LYS A 169 -8.77 10.56 23.61
N HIS A 170 -8.24 11.00 22.48
CA HIS A 170 -8.47 10.41 21.16
C HIS A 170 -7.33 9.49 20.72
N PHE A 171 -6.37 9.17 21.59
CA PHE A 171 -5.23 8.33 21.23
C PHE A 171 -5.64 6.95 20.72
N TRP A 172 -6.82 6.43 21.11
CA TRP A 172 -7.39 5.18 20.60
C TRP A 172 -7.61 5.16 19.08
N LEU A 173 -7.67 6.32 18.42
CA LEU A 173 -7.75 6.42 16.96
C LEU A 173 -6.47 5.95 16.26
N TYR A 174 -5.32 5.99 16.94
CA TYR A 174 -4.05 5.50 16.41
C TYR A 174 -4.03 3.97 16.21
N PRO A 175 -4.26 3.14 17.26
CA PRO A 175 -4.37 1.69 17.07
C PRO A 175 -5.55 1.31 16.17
N LEU A 176 -6.64 2.08 16.15
CA LEU A 176 -7.72 1.88 15.19
C LEU A 176 -7.22 2.05 13.74
N ALA A 177 -6.44 3.09 13.44
CA ALA A 177 -5.89 3.31 12.11
C ALA A 177 -4.99 2.14 11.67
N ILE A 178 -4.16 1.61 12.59
CA ILE A 178 -3.35 0.40 12.35
C ILE A 178 -4.23 -0.79 11.98
N ILE A 179 -5.31 -1.04 12.75
CA ILE A 179 -6.22 -2.16 12.51
C ILE A 179 -6.94 -2.00 11.17
N LEU A 180 -7.41 -0.80 10.84
CA LEU A 180 -8.10 -0.53 9.57
C LEU A 180 -7.17 -0.72 8.37
N HIS A 181 -5.93 -0.23 8.47
CA HIS A 181 -4.91 -0.41 7.43
C HIS A 181 -4.56 -1.88 7.26
N THR A 182 -4.28 -2.56 8.38
CA THR A 182 -4.04 -4.00 8.40
C THR A 182 -5.20 -4.76 7.76
N GLY A 183 -6.44 -4.38 8.04
CA GLY A 183 -7.63 -5.03 7.47
C GLY A 183 -7.74 -4.86 5.96
N MET A 184 -7.47 -3.66 5.43
CA MET A 184 -7.47 -3.40 4.00
C MET A 184 -6.39 -4.22 3.28
N ASP A 185 -5.16 -4.18 3.78
CA ASP A 185 -4.04 -4.90 3.18
C ASP A 185 -4.14 -6.42 3.38
N PHE A 186 -4.77 -6.87 4.47
CA PHE A 186 -5.05 -8.28 4.70
C PHE A 186 -5.97 -8.85 3.62
N ILE A 187 -7.00 -8.11 3.20
CA ILE A 187 -7.88 -8.53 2.09
C ILE A 187 -7.08 -8.67 0.80
N GLY A 188 -6.19 -7.71 0.51
CA GLY A 188 -5.26 -7.78 -0.62
C GLY A 188 -4.30 -8.98 -0.52
N GLY A 189 -3.76 -9.23 0.67
CA GLY A 189 -2.88 -10.37 0.95
C GLY A 189 -3.58 -11.71 0.77
N LEU A 190 -4.83 -11.85 1.20
CA LEU A 190 -5.62 -13.07 0.99
C LEU A 190 -5.81 -13.36 -0.50
N TYR A 191 -5.98 -12.33 -1.33
CA TYR A 191 -6.06 -12.45 -2.78
C TYR A 191 -4.71 -12.83 -3.39
N ILE A 192 -3.63 -12.09 -3.06
CA ILE A 192 -2.28 -12.31 -3.59
C ILE A 192 -1.75 -13.71 -3.25
N PHE A 193 -2.03 -14.21 -2.05
CA PHE A 193 -1.59 -15.54 -1.61
C PHE A 193 -2.58 -16.66 -1.93
N ASN A 194 -3.53 -16.43 -2.84
CA ASN A 194 -4.50 -17.41 -3.35
C ASN A 194 -5.35 -18.08 -2.25
N VAL A 195 -5.61 -17.38 -1.14
CA VAL A 195 -6.52 -17.86 -0.08
C VAL A 195 -7.97 -17.64 -0.48
N ILE A 196 -8.25 -16.51 -1.14
CA ILE A 196 -9.56 -16.19 -1.70
C ILE A 196 -9.45 -16.04 -3.21
N SER A 197 -10.46 -16.51 -3.93
CA SER A 197 -10.56 -16.36 -5.38
C SER A 197 -11.64 -15.34 -5.70
N LEU A 198 -11.22 -14.09 -5.92
CA LEU A 198 -12.10 -13.00 -6.33
C LEU A 198 -11.79 -12.61 -7.78
N SER A 199 -12.76 -12.07 -8.51
CA SER A 199 -12.42 -11.33 -9.73
C SER A 199 -11.69 -10.04 -9.36
N PRO A 200 -10.79 -9.51 -10.21
CA PRO A 200 -10.12 -8.23 -9.94
C PRO A 200 -11.13 -7.12 -9.60
N TRP A 201 -12.23 -7.02 -10.35
CA TRP A 201 -13.31 -6.07 -10.09
C TRP A 201 -13.96 -6.21 -8.71
N MET A 202 -14.12 -7.44 -8.21
CA MET A 202 -14.72 -7.66 -6.90
C MET A 202 -13.75 -7.28 -5.77
N LEU A 203 -12.46 -7.61 -5.91
CA LEU A 203 -11.43 -7.16 -4.97
C LEU A 203 -11.41 -5.63 -4.91
N GLU A 204 -11.36 -4.97 -6.08
CA GLU A 204 -11.37 -3.52 -6.16
C GLU A 204 -12.62 -2.91 -5.54
N GLY A 205 -13.79 -3.49 -5.80
CA GLY A 205 -15.04 -3.04 -5.20
C GLY A 205 -15.00 -3.10 -3.67
N ILE A 206 -14.45 -4.18 -3.09
CA ILE A 206 -14.33 -4.34 -1.64
C ILE A 206 -13.37 -3.29 -1.07
N VAL A 207 -12.18 -3.15 -1.66
CA VAL A 207 -11.17 -2.18 -1.22
C VAL A 207 -11.69 -0.74 -1.37
N SER A 208 -12.44 -0.46 -2.43
CA SER A 208 -13.07 0.85 -2.68
C SER A 208 -14.08 1.21 -1.61
N VAL A 209 -14.98 0.29 -1.28
CA VAL A 209 -15.98 0.48 -0.23
C VAL A 209 -15.29 0.67 1.13
N PHE A 210 -14.24 -0.11 1.41
CA PHE A 210 -13.47 0.00 2.64
C PHE A 210 -12.79 1.38 2.75
N GLY A 211 -12.07 1.81 1.71
CA GLY A 211 -11.40 3.11 1.67
C GLY A 211 -12.37 4.28 1.81
N LEU A 212 -13.53 4.22 1.14
CA LEU A 212 -14.60 5.21 1.30
C LEU A 212 -15.15 5.23 2.73
N ALA A 213 -15.38 4.06 3.33
CA ALA A 213 -15.92 3.97 4.69
C ALA A 213 -14.96 4.61 5.70
N VAL A 214 -13.65 4.36 5.58
CA VAL A 214 -12.64 4.98 6.45
C VAL A 214 -12.53 6.48 6.20
N PHE A 215 -12.53 6.92 4.93
CA PHE A 215 -12.51 8.34 4.59
C PHE A 215 -13.75 9.07 5.13
N PHE A 216 -14.95 8.64 4.78
CA PHE A 216 -16.18 9.32 5.20
C PHE A 216 -16.41 9.19 6.70
N GLY A 217 -16.11 8.03 7.29
CA GLY A 217 -16.22 7.83 8.74
C GLY A 217 -15.33 8.81 9.50
N SER A 218 -14.05 8.89 9.15
CA SER A 218 -13.12 9.84 9.78
C SER A 218 -13.48 11.31 9.49
N TYR A 219 -13.88 11.62 8.26
CA TYR A 219 -14.27 12.97 7.86
C TYR A 219 -15.52 13.45 8.59
N LEU A 220 -16.58 12.66 8.63
CA LEU A 220 -17.87 13.05 9.23
C LEU A 220 -17.82 13.03 10.76
N LEU A 221 -17.12 12.07 11.37
CA LEU A 221 -17.11 11.93 12.82
C LEU A 221 -16.12 12.88 13.50
N PHE A 222 -15.02 13.25 12.84
CA PHE A 222 -13.96 14.06 13.43
C PHE A 222 -13.75 15.37 12.68
N TYR A 223 -13.35 15.31 11.41
CA TYR A 223 -12.94 16.50 10.64
C TYR A 223 -14.05 17.56 10.53
N LYS A 224 -15.26 17.16 10.15
CA LYS A 224 -16.41 18.05 9.95
C LYS A 224 -16.94 18.60 11.28
N LYS A 225 -16.93 17.79 12.35
CA LYS A 225 -17.40 18.24 13.67
C LYS A 225 -16.50 19.34 14.25
N ASP A 226 -15.19 19.26 14.00
CA ASP A 226 -14.22 20.30 14.40
C ASP A 226 -14.51 21.65 13.71
N VAL A 227 -15.23 21.67 12.57
CA VAL A 227 -15.73 22.92 11.94
C VAL A 227 -16.87 23.51 12.75
N GLY A 228 -17.84 22.68 13.13
CA GLY A 228 -19.05 23.13 13.80
C GLY A 228 -18.85 23.62 15.23
N VAL A 229 -17.69 23.34 15.84
CA VAL A 229 -17.29 23.92 17.13
C VAL A 229 -16.78 25.35 16.96
N LEU A 230 -15.95 25.59 15.93
CA LEU A 230 -15.37 26.92 15.67
C LEU A 230 -16.41 27.94 15.17
N THR A 231 -17.46 27.49 14.47
CA THR A 231 -18.50 28.40 13.94
C THR A 231 -19.64 28.68 14.92
N LYS A 232 -19.62 28.10 16.13
CA LYS A 232 -20.64 28.33 17.16
C LYS A 232 -20.18 29.31 18.26
N GLU A 233 -18.93 29.76 18.20
CA GLU A 233 -18.33 30.72 19.14
C GLU A 233 -18.28 32.15 18.56
N ASP A 234 -18.83 32.36 17.35
CA ASP A 234 -19.06 33.66 16.71
C ASP A 234 -20.56 34.01 16.69
#